data_AF-A0A9W9VYZ1-F1
#
_entry.id   AF-A0A9W9VYZ1-F1
#
_cell.length_a   1.000
_cell.length_b   1.000
_cell.length_c   1.000
_cell.angle_alpha   90.00
_cell.angle_beta   90.00
_cell.angle_gamma   90.00
#
_symmetry.space_group_name_H-M   'P 1'
#
loop_
_entity.id
_entity.type
_entity.pdbx_description
1 polymer ?
#
loop_
_entity_poly.entity_id
_entity_poly.type
_entity_poly.pdbx_seq_one_letter_code
_entity_poly.pdbx_strand_id
1 'polypeptide(L)'
;MDWQQVRTYTDHLGHPVVLEQYVSPEYETDPDLETPIQVYSLVPLDDDHEELREYLMQTFSDDEVKPLFEIYSYRPPDGFACIEHNRMEIARRKQQHRSGVENPLPLIARWNRPNRLSNIGFCVLVRSHSYRVGNMEDSEEAEEIGEGPDLLYFNRTFSSTRADADLAQHSPEDNEDLRSEAFELSIERVTEQMDIGQMIILDLFLNVSSYADQRYALDVDEGEPPGQDMPTEEQIRDQLGQETSVGGFSLGPAFQVSREADIVTVTNTPEGKTSDIQYVVHTSFLSHIRDTAGFSLLESTARLFTASVLSHLPANKTLTLKFFIPKSNSWSAIGPAQNEVLESLSQQNQESLESPFPIGALHNILSEEDQPLAAKRVTPHGPEKYLYNWLPYESGTFTVVLDRAKFVSENGVYFYKNHCSKVNDSEVLSDNTNIVRGVDMSAVARRLGMVVLDE
;
A
#
# COMPACT_ATOMS: atom_id res chain seq x y z
N MET A 1 22.31 31.44 11.75
CA MET A 1 21.37 30.31 11.75
C MET A 1 22.11 29.17 11.10
N ASP A 2 22.11 27.99 11.70
CA ASP A 2 22.89 26.86 11.16
C ASP A 2 22.26 25.54 11.58
N TRP A 3 22.53 24.49 10.82
CA TRP A 3 22.14 23.13 11.15
C TRP A 3 23.07 22.55 12.20
N GLN A 4 22.47 21.87 13.19
CA GLN A 4 23.21 21.22 14.26
C GLN A 4 22.74 19.78 14.41
N GLN A 5 23.71 18.87 14.51
CA GLN A 5 23.47 17.50 14.92
C GLN A 5 23.20 17.47 16.43
N VAL A 6 21.95 17.19 16.81
CA VAL A 6 21.48 17.24 18.20
C VAL A 6 21.68 15.90 18.90
N ARG A 7 21.50 14.78 18.18
CA ARG A 7 21.62 13.45 18.76
C ARG A 7 22.09 12.42 17.73
N THR A 8 22.81 11.40 18.21
CA THR A 8 23.15 10.19 17.45
C THR A 8 22.78 8.97 18.24
N TYR A 9 22.21 7.98 17.58
CA TYR A 9 21.84 6.69 18.16
C TYR A 9 21.77 5.63 17.06
N THR A 10 21.34 4.42 17.41
CA THR A 10 21.17 3.33 16.46
C THR A 10 19.70 2.92 16.33
N ASP A 11 19.30 2.53 15.13
CA ASP A 11 18.00 1.90 14.87
C ASP A 11 17.90 0.50 15.53
N HIS A 12 16.79 -0.21 15.30
CA HIS A 12 16.56 -1.55 15.86
C HIS A 12 17.47 -2.64 15.27
N LEU A 13 18.12 -2.39 14.15
CA LEU A 13 19.09 -3.28 13.51
C LEU A 13 20.55 -2.91 13.83
N GLY A 14 20.77 -1.79 14.52
CA GLY A 14 22.09 -1.30 14.91
C GLY A 14 22.72 -0.30 13.94
N HIS A 15 22.01 0.17 12.91
CA HIS A 15 22.55 1.19 12.01
C HIS A 15 22.50 2.59 12.64
N PRO A 16 23.51 3.44 12.41
CA PRO A 16 23.50 4.83 12.83
C PRO A 16 22.27 5.63 12.35
N VAL A 17 21.77 6.48 13.23
CA VAL A 17 20.73 7.49 12.97
C VAL A 17 21.20 8.82 13.53
N VAL A 18 21.02 9.88 12.74
CA VAL A 18 21.39 11.25 13.10
C VAL A 18 20.13 12.09 13.19
N LEU A 19 19.97 12.81 14.29
CA LEU A 19 18.90 13.80 14.47
C LEU A 19 19.50 15.20 14.32
N GLU A 20 19.01 15.94 13.33
CA GLU A 20 19.48 17.27 12.98
C GLU A 20 18.37 18.31 13.15
N GLN A 21 18.75 19.50 13.61
CA GLN A 21 17.86 20.62 13.87
C GLN A 21 18.44 21.90 13.29
N TYR A 22 17.59 22.74 12.71
CA TYR A 22 17.96 24.09 12.32
C TYR A 22 17.85 25.03 13.53
N VAL A 23 18.97 25.64 13.93
CA VAL A 23 19.02 26.51 15.11
C VAL A 23 19.08 27.98 14.68
N SER A 24 18.06 28.74 15.07
CA SER A 24 18.02 30.20 14.94
C SER A 24 18.18 30.86 16.31
N PRO A 25 19.28 31.60 16.58
CA PRO A 25 19.51 32.24 17.87
C PRO A 25 18.45 33.28 18.28
N GLU A 26 17.68 33.76 17.30
CA GLU A 26 16.67 34.80 17.48
C GLU A 26 15.27 34.23 17.81
N TYR A 27 15.08 32.91 17.66
CA TYR A 27 13.80 32.24 17.85
C TYR A 27 14.00 30.92 18.61
N GLU A 28 13.44 30.84 19.81
CA GLU A 28 13.29 29.58 20.52
C GLU A 28 12.06 28.87 19.95
N THR A 29 12.26 27.72 19.30
CA THR A 29 11.17 26.94 18.73
C THR A 29 10.35 26.32 19.86
N ASP A 30 9.03 26.45 19.78
CA ASP A 30 8.15 25.73 20.70
C ASP A 30 8.38 24.21 20.51
N PRO A 31 8.69 23.45 21.58
CA PRO A 31 8.84 21.99 21.51
C PRO A 31 7.62 21.29 20.87
N ASP A 32 6.44 21.92 20.94
CA ASP A 32 5.25 21.42 20.26
C ASP A 32 5.27 21.58 18.73
N LEU A 33 6.26 22.28 18.18
CA LEU A 33 6.45 22.45 16.73
C LEU A 33 7.63 21.60 16.19
N GLU A 34 8.40 20.97 17.09
CA GLU A 34 9.56 20.14 16.77
C GLU A 34 9.14 18.69 16.47
N THR A 35 8.66 18.43 15.25
CA THR A 35 8.36 17.06 14.80
C THR A 35 9.45 16.55 13.86
N PRO A 36 10.20 15.49 14.23
CA PRO A 36 11.19 14.89 13.35
C PRO A 36 10.54 14.17 12.17
N ILE A 37 10.97 14.53 10.96
CA ILE A 37 10.69 13.81 9.73
C ILE A 37 11.75 12.72 9.56
N GLN A 38 11.31 11.46 9.46
CA GLN A 38 12.20 10.35 9.19
C GLN A 38 12.61 10.35 7.71
N VAL A 39 13.92 10.37 7.45
CA VAL A 39 14.49 10.37 6.10
C VAL A 39 15.34 9.11 5.92
N TYR A 40 14.99 8.33 4.90
CA TYR A 40 15.71 7.14 4.45
C TYR A 40 16.24 7.37 3.04
N SER A 41 17.16 6.51 2.60
CA SER A 41 17.70 6.59 1.25
C SER A 41 18.02 5.22 0.64
N LEU A 42 17.72 5.06 -0.65
CA LEU A 42 18.16 3.94 -1.48
C LEU A 42 19.61 4.09 -1.93
N VAL A 43 20.09 5.34 -2.02
CA VAL A 43 21.47 5.69 -2.38
C VAL A 43 22.28 6.11 -1.14
N PRO A 44 23.61 5.99 -1.15
CA PRO A 44 24.43 6.62 -0.12
C PRO A 44 24.18 8.13 -0.06
N LEU A 45 24.02 8.69 1.13
CA LEU A 45 23.93 10.14 1.33
C LEU A 45 25.33 10.72 1.55
N ASP A 46 25.49 12.03 1.33
CA ASP A 46 26.72 12.74 1.65
C ASP A 46 26.83 12.98 3.16
N ASP A 47 28.05 12.93 3.70
CA ASP A 47 28.30 12.87 5.15
C ASP A 47 27.81 14.12 5.92
N ASP A 48 27.74 15.29 5.27
CA ASP A 48 27.32 16.56 5.90
C ASP A 48 25.82 16.84 5.77
N HIS A 49 25.11 16.09 4.92
CA HIS A 49 23.71 16.25 4.53
C HIS A 49 23.31 17.67 4.08
N GLU A 50 24.24 18.55 3.69
CA GLU A 50 23.93 19.97 3.39
C GLU A 50 22.96 20.09 2.20
N GLU A 51 23.35 19.53 1.07
CA GLU A 51 22.53 19.54 -0.15
C GLU A 51 21.18 18.82 0.06
N LEU A 52 21.16 17.76 0.87
CA LEU A 52 19.92 17.04 1.19
C LEU A 52 18.93 17.92 1.96
N ARG A 53 19.40 18.66 2.96
CA ARG A 53 18.54 19.53 3.76
C ARG A 53 18.01 20.69 2.95
N GLU A 54 18.86 21.31 2.13
CA GLU A 54 18.43 22.36 1.20
C GLU A 54 17.39 21.83 0.21
N TYR A 55 17.61 20.62 -0.33
CA TYR A 55 16.68 19.96 -1.24
C TYR A 55 15.31 19.68 -0.63
N LEU A 56 15.27 19.15 0.60
CA LEU A 56 14.01 18.92 1.31
C LEU A 56 13.33 20.22 1.75
N MET A 57 14.06 21.34 1.80
CA MET A 57 13.56 22.63 2.28
C MET A 57 13.48 23.73 1.21
N GLN A 58 13.53 23.40 -0.08
CA GLN A 58 13.66 24.38 -1.17
C GLN A 58 12.64 25.52 -1.17
N THR A 59 11.45 25.32 -0.60
CA THR A 59 10.38 26.32 -0.59
C THR A 59 10.06 26.87 0.80
N PHE A 60 10.88 26.57 1.80
CA PHE A 60 10.66 27.07 3.16
C PHE A 60 11.11 28.53 3.28
N SER A 61 10.21 29.42 3.66
CA SER A 61 10.52 30.83 3.95
C SER A 61 11.39 30.97 5.20
N ASP A 62 12.27 31.96 5.28
CA ASP A 62 13.21 32.16 6.42
C ASP A 62 12.52 32.26 7.79
N ASP A 63 11.28 32.74 7.82
CA ASP A 63 10.45 32.93 9.01
C ASP A 63 9.58 31.72 9.38
N GLU A 64 9.60 30.65 8.57
CA GLU A 64 8.87 29.42 8.87
C GLU A 64 9.61 28.52 9.86
N VAL A 65 8.84 27.80 10.68
CA VAL A 65 9.39 26.75 11.55
C VAL A 65 9.95 25.63 10.70
N LYS A 66 11.25 25.37 10.85
CA LYS A 66 11.93 24.30 10.13
C LYS A 66 11.71 22.96 10.86
N PRO A 67 11.49 21.86 10.12
CA PRO A 67 11.38 20.54 10.73
C PRO A 67 12.73 20.08 11.29
N LEU A 68 12.67 19.05 12.13
CA LEU A 68 13.85 18.25 12.44
C LEU A 68 13.96 17.15 11.40
N PHE A 69 15.18 16.80 11.00
CA PHE A 69 15.43 15.64 10.15
C PHE A 69 16.07 14.53 10.96
N GLU A 70 15.43 13.36 10.95
CA GLU A 70 15.94 12.13 11.51
C GLU A 70 16.43 11.22 10.38
N ILE A 71 17.73 11.26 10.10
CA ILE A 71 18.35 10.65 8.92
C ILE A 71 18.91 9.27 9.27
N TYR A 72 18.42 8.25 8.57
CA TYR A 72 18.80 6.85 8.77
C TYR A 72 19.91 6.43 7.81
N SER A 73 20.96 5.79 8.33
CA SER A 73 21.99 5.15 7.49
C SER A 73 21.57 3.77 6.97
N TYR A 74 20.50 3.19 7.52
CA TYR A 74 19.89 1.98 6.97
C TYR A 74 19.41 2.25 5.55
N ARG A 75 19.84 1.39 4.61
CA ARG A 75 19.47 1.47 3.20
C ARG A 75 18.43 0.39 2.91
N PRO A 76 17.13 0.70 2.98
CA PRO A 76 16.11 -0.25 2.60
C PRO A 76 16.25 -0.61 1.12
N PRO A 77 15.91 -1.85 0.71
CA PRO A 77 15.94 -2.24 -0.70
C PRO A 77 14.83 -1.58 -1.54
N ASP A 78 13.71 -1.18 -0.91
CA ASP A 78 12.57 -0.53 -1.55
C ASP A 78 11.70 0.22 -0.52
N GLY A 79 10.67 0.94 -0.98
CA GLY A 79 9.74 1.69 -0.11
C GLY A 79 8.92 0.81 0.84
N PHE A 80 8.63 -0.45 0.48
CA PHE A 80 7.91 -1.35 1.39
C PHE A 80 8.80 -1.78 2.56
N ALA A 81 10.06 -2.12 2.28
CA ALA A 81 11.02 -2.45 3.33
C ALA A 81 11.34 -1.25 4.23
N CYS A 82 11.28 -0.03 3.68
CA CYS A 82 11.37 1.21 4.46
C CYS A 82 10.21 1.34 5.46
N ILE A 83 8.97 1.11 4.99
CA ILE A 83 7.76 1.14 5.82
C ILE A 83 7.83 0.09 6.94
N GLU A 84 8.19 -1.15 6.62
CA GLU A 84 8.32 -2.21 7.63
C GLU A 84 9.41 -1.90 8.66
N HIS A 85 10.55 -1.38 8.22
CA HIS A 85 11.60 -0.92 9.14
C HIS A 85 11.08 0.18 10.09
N ASN A 86 10.32 1.15 9.57
CA ASN A 86 9.77 2.23 10.37
C ASN A 86 8.73 1.72 11.40
N ARG A 87 7.85 0.80 11.03
CA ARG A 87 6.89 0.16 11.95
C ARG A 87 7.60 -0.52 13.12
N MET A 88 8.67 -1.27 12.84
CA MET A 88 9.50 -1.89 13.87
C MET A 88 10.12 -0.86 14.82
N GLU A 89 10.58 0.26 14.27
CA GLU A 89 11.17 1.33 15.05
C GLU A 89 10.14 2.03 15.94
N ILE A 90 8.94 2.33 15.43
CA ILE A 90 7.82 2.86 16.22
C ILE A 90 7.53 1.94 17.41
N ALA A 91 7.36 0.64 17.16
CA ALA A 91 7.04 -0.34 18.20
C ALA A 91 8.14 -0.43 19.27
N ARG A 92 9.41 -0.54 18.84
CA ARG A 92 10.57 -0.59 19.75
C ARG A 92 10.64 0.65 20.64
N ARG A 93 10.49 1.85 20.07
CA ARG A 93 10.60 3.09 20.84
C ARG A 93 9.44 3.26 21.81
N LYS A 94 8.21 2.95 21.40
CA LYS A 94 7.05 2.91 22.32
C LYS A 94 7.31 1.96 23.50
N GLN A 95 7.86 0.78 23.24
CA GLN A 95 8.20 -0.19 24.30
C GLN A 95 9.27 0.36 25.26
N GLN A 96 10.33 1.00 24.76
CA GLN A 96 11.36 1.63 25.60
C GLN A 96 10.79 2.70 26.53
N HIS A 97 9.91 3.56 26.00
CA HIS A 97 9.23 4.59 26.79
C HIS A 97 8.31 3.98 27.86
N ARG A 98 7.52 2.96 27.51
CA ARG A 98 6.66 2.24 28.48
C ARG A 98 7.47 1.51 29.56
N SER A 99 8.66 1.04 29.22
CA SER A 99 9.55 0.32 30.14
C SER A 99 10.35 1.25 31.06
N GLY A 100 10.31 2.57 30.83
CA GLY A 100 11.01 3.56 31.65
C GLY A 100 12.53 3.50 31.51
N VAL A 101 13.04 3.15 30.33
CA VAL A 101 14.49 3.15 30.05
C VAL A 101 15.03 4.58 30.25
N GLU A 102 16.20 4.69 30.90
CA GLU A 102 16.88 5.97 31.09
C GLU A 102 17.30 6.56 29.73
N ASN A 103 16.90 7.82 29.45
CA ASN A 103 17.14 8.52 28.19
C ASN A 103 16.63 7.78 26.94
N PRO A 104 15.31 7.52 26.82
CA PRO A 104 14.76 6.76 25.71
C PRO A 104 14.97 7.47 24.37
N LEU A 105 14.87 6.72 23.27
CA LEU A 105 14.97 7.27 21.92
C LEU A 105 13.81 8.24 21.63
N PRO A 106 13.99 9.25 20.76
CA PRO A 106 12.91 10.17 20.39
C PRO A 106 11.72 9.41 19.81
N LEU A 107 10.50 9.69 20.25
CA LEU A 107 9.31 9.04 19.69
C LEU A 107 9.06 9.48 18.25
N ILE A 108 8.51 8.57 17.44
CA ILE A 108 8.11 8.84 16.05
C ILE A 108 6.66 9.32 16.04
N ALA A 109 6.45 10.54 15.57
CA ALA A 109 5.14 11.19 15.53
C ALA A 109 4.17 10.45 14.60
N ARG A 110 2.89 10.52 14.93
CA ARG A 110 1.79 10.16 14.03
C ARG A 110 1.49 11.35 13.13
N TRP A 111 0.97 11.05 11.95
CA TRP A 111 0.59 12.03 10.95
C TRP A 111 -0.90 11.88 10.63
N ASN A 112 -1.50 12.99 10.20
CA ASN A 112 -2.86 13.14 9.74
C ASN A 112 -2.81 13.72 8.33
N ARG A 113 -3.67 13.23 7.44
CA ARG A 113 -3.77 13.72 6.06
C ARG A 113 -5.17 14.30 5.81
N PRO A 114 -5.33 15.41 5.09
CA PRO A 114 -6.63 15.96 4.76
C PRO A 114 -7.35 14.93 3.89
N ASN A 115 -8.66 14.80 4.08
CA ASN A 115 -9.46 13.76 3.43
C ASN A 115 -9.10 12.33 3.86
N ARG A 116 -9.24 12.09 5.17
CA ARG A 116 -9.88 10.88 5.73
C ARG A 116 -9.00 9.85 6.44
N LEU A 117 -7.74 10.15 6.74
CA LEU A 117 -6.84 9.24 7.44
C LEU A 117 -6.18 9.93 8.64
N SER A 118 -6.45 9.38 9.82
CA SER A 118 -5.81 9.75 11.09
C SER A 118 -4.89 8.63 11.56
N ASN A 119 -3.87 8.99 12.35
CA ASN A 119 -2.96 8.05 13.01
C ASN A 119 -2.10 7.21 12.04
N ILE A 120 -1.56 7.84 11.00
CA ILE A 120 -0.62 7.19 10.06
C ILE A 120 0.84 7.48 10.41
N GLY A 121 1.75 6.70 9.86
CA GLY A 121 3.19 6.99 9.80
C GLY A 121 3.53 7.68 8.49
N PHE A 122 4.63 8.43 8.51
CA PHE A 122 5.16 9.15 7.37
C PHE A 122 6.68 9.07 7.38
N CYS A 123 7.28 8.86 6.21
CA CYS A 123 8.71 9.05 6.01
C CYS A 123 9.03 9.41 4.56
N VAL A 124 10.17 10.08 4.36
CA VAL A 124 10.69 10.43 3.05
C VAL A 124 11.76 9.40 2.66
N LEU A 125 11.68 8.88 1.43
CA LEU A 125 12.67 7.96 0.88
C LEU A 125 13.35 8.58 -0.34
N VAL A 126 14.63 8.96 -0.18
CA VAL A 126 15.48 9.46 -1.26
C VAL A 126 15.86 8.30 -2.19
N ARG A 127 15.64 8.49 -3.49
CA ARG A 127 15.82 7.42 -4.49
C ARG A 127 17.09 7.53 -5.31
N SER A 128 17.54 8.76 -5.52
CA SER A 128 18.68 9.08 -6.36
C SER A 128 19.49 10.21 -5.74
N HIS A 129 20.60 10.57 -6.38
CA HIS A 129 21.39 11.74 -5.98
C HIS A 129 20.81 13.06 -6.52
N SER A 130 19.55 13.10 -6.93
CA SER A 130 18.86 14.31 -7.39
C SER A 130 18.91 15.45 -6.38
N TYR A 131 19.00 15.13 -5.09
CA TYR A 131 19.14 16.11 -4.03
C TYR A 131 20.37 17.01 -4.15
N ARG A 132 21.43 16.56 -4.84
CA ARG A 132 22.65 17.33 -5.07
C ARG A 132 22.48 18.49 -6.05
N VAL A 133 21.47 18.40 -6.91
CA VAL A 133 21.28 19.36 -8.01
C VAL A 133 20.40 20.53 -7.57
N GLY A 134 19.59 20.37 -6.53
CA GLY A 134 18.75 21.43 -5.98
C GLY A 134 17.50 21.74 -6.81
N ASN A 135 17.01 22.98 -6.72
CA ASN A 135 15.81 23.44 -7.42
C ASN A 135 16.17 23.85 -8.86
N MET A 136 15.72 23.10 -9.87
CA MET A 136 15.93 23.43 -11.28
C MET A 136 14.61 23.85 -11.92
N GLU A 137 14.56 25.08 -12.43
CA GLU A 137 13.36 25.66 -13.07
C GLU A 137 13.13 25.16 -14.50
N ASP A 138 14.16 24.60 -15.16
CA ASP A 138 14.12 24.17 -16.56
C ASP A 138 13.85 22.66 -16.70
N SER A 139 12.72 22.31 -17.33
CA SER A 139 12.26 20.94 -17.52
C SER A 139 13.09 20.10 -18.49
N GLU A 140 13.94 20.71 -19.32
CA GLU A 140 14.76 20.00 -20.32
C GLU A 140 15.98 19.30 -19.70
N GLU A 141 16.42 19.70 -18.49
CA GLU A 141 17.51 19.03 -17.75
C GLU A 141 16.98 18.00 -16.73
N ALA A 142 15.66 17.89 -16.56
CA ALA A 142 15.01 17.04 -15.56
C ALA A 142 15.34 15.54 -15.71
N GLU A 143 15.61 15.07 -16.94
CA GLU A 143 16.04 13.70 -17.20
C GLU A 143 17.44 13.38 -16.63
N GLU A 144 18.31 14.39 -16.49
CA GLU A 144 19.67 14.21 -15.97
C GLU A 144 19.75 14.25 -14.43
N ILE A 145 18.71 14.79 -13.76
CA ILE A 145 18.67 14.99 -12.31
C ILE A 145 18.47 13.67 -11.55
N GLY A 146 17.81 12.70 -12.18
CA GLY A 146 17.43 11.44 -11.53
C GLY A 146 16.08 11.53 -10.81
N GLU A 147 15.64 10.40 -10.25
CA GLU A 147 14.32 10.26 -9.63
C GLU A 147 14.19 11.08 -8.33
N GLY A 148 13.08 11.81 -8.21
CA GLY A 148 12.67 12.46 -6.95
C GLY A 148 12.36 11.44 -5.83
N PRO A 149 12.22 11.90 -4.58
CA PRO A 149 11.95 11.04 -3.45
C PRO A 149 10.54 10.41 -3.53
N ASP A 150 10.35 9.34 -2.76
CA ASP A 150 9.02 8.85 -2.42
C ASP A 150 8.56 9.45 -1.08
N LEU A 151 7.30 9.89 -1.02
CA LEU A 151 6.58 10.14 0.23
C LEU A 151 5.85 8.86 0.62
N LEU A 152 6.22 8.30 1.77
CA LEU A 152 5.70 7.02 2.24
C LEU A 152 4.70 7.26 3.37
N TYR A 153 3.44 6.94 3.11
CA TYR A 153 2.37 6.97 4.10
C TYR A 153 1.96 5.55 4.43
N PHE A 154 1.80 5.23 5.71
CA PHE A 154 1.47 3.87 6.10
C PHE A 154 0.69 3.85 7.40
N ASN A 155 -0.17 2.86 7.52
CA ASN A 155 -0.72 2.50 8.80
C ASN A 155 0.41 2.02 9.74
N ARG A 156 0.47 2.54 10.96
CA ARG A 156 1.58 2.29 11.91
C ARG A 156 1.55 0.89 12.53
N THR A 157 0.38 0.27 12.50
CA THR A 157 0.07 -1.01 13.14
C THR A 157 0.47 -2.20 12.25
N PHE A 158 0.93 -3.30 12.85
CA PHE A 158 1.24 -4.54 12.14
C PHE A 158 -0.02 -5.25 11.67
N SER A 159 -0.05 -5.60 10.38
CA SER A 159 -1.15 -6.35 9.79
C SER A 159 -1.40 -7.68 10.50
N SER A 160 -0.33 -8.41 10.86
CA SER A 160 -0.39 -9.79 11.36
C SER A 160 -1.19 -10.01 12.65
N THR A 161 -1.45 -8.95 13.43
CA THR A 161 -2.19 -9.03 14.71
C THR A 161 -3.58 -8.39 14.67
N ARG A 162 -4.01 -7.91 13.50
CA ARG A 162 -5.30 -7.23 13.36
C ARG A 162 -6.44 -8.23 13.16
N ALA A 163 -7.38 -8.26 14.12
CA ALA A 163 -8.69 -8.86 13.90
C ALA A 163 -9.59 -7.92 13.07
N ASP A 164 -9.51 -6.60 13.32
CA ASP A 164 -10.48 -5.63 12.80
C ASP A 164 -9.86 -4.59 11.84
N ALA A 165 -10.71 -4.00 11.00
CA ALA A 165 -10.44 -2.75 10.31
C ALA A 165 -10.27 -1.63 11.34
N ASP A 166 -9.19 -0.87 11.27
CA ASP A 166 -8.88 0.13 12.29
C ASP A 166 -9.85 1.30 12.21
N LEU A 167 -10.86 1.29 13.09
CA LEU A 167 -11.85 2.36 13.22
C LEU A 167 -11.19 3.72 13.49
N ALA A 168 -9.98 3.74 14.07
CA ALA A 168 -9.25 4.97 14.37
C ALA A 168 -8.68 5.66 13.12
N GLN A 169 -8.74 5.02 11.94
CA GLN A 169 -8.34 5.64 10.67
C GLN A 169 -9.45 6.52 10.07
N HIS A 170 -10.68 6.47 10.58
CA HIS A 170 -11.80 7.24 10.03
C HIS A 170 -12.21 8.38 10.97
N SER A 171 -12.37 9.58 10.40
CA SER A 171 -12.88 10.72 11.15
C SER A 171 -14.31 10.43 11.62
N PRO A 172 -14.66 10.71 12.89
CA PRO A 172 -16.01 10.49 13.42
C PRO A 172 -17.09 11.34 12.74
N GLU A 173 -16.72 12.33 11.92
CA GLU A 173 -17.68 13.12 11.11
C GLU A 173 -18.19 12.37 9.86
N ASP A 174 -17.57 11.24 9.48
CA ASP A 174 -18.06 10.36 8.41
C ASP A 174 -18.96 9.23 9.00
N ASN A 175 -20.25 9.51 9.24
CA ASN A 175 -21.31 8.49 9.47
C ASN A 175 -22.08 8.29 8.13
N GLU A 176 -22.43 7.10 7.60
CA GLU A 176 -22.71 5.80 8.23
C GLU A 176 -22.23 4.54 7.46
N ASP A 177 -21.71 4.61 6.23
CA ASP A 177 -21.21 3.40 5.56
C ASP A 177 -19.71 3.24 5.83
N LEU A 178 -19.38 2.53 6.92
CA LEU A 178 -18.02 2.04 7.21
C LEU A 178 -17.37 1.61 5.90
N ARG A 179 -16.30 2.32 5.51
CA ARG A 179 -15.68 2.12 4.20
C ARG A 179 -15.40 0.64 4.02
N SER A 180 -15.82 0.09 2.88
CA SER A 180 -15.50 -1.28 2.45
C SER A 180 -13.98 -1.57 2.44
N GLU A 181 -13.14 -0.55 2.59
CA GLU A 181 -11.68 -0.61 2.56
C GLU A 181 -11.05 0.23 3.70
N ALA A 182 -10.08 -0.35 4.40
CA ALA A 182 -9.20 0.32 5.35
C ALA A 182 -7.85 0.64 4.69
N PHE A 183 -7.19 1.71 5.14
CA PHE A 183 -5.89 2.11 4.60
C PHE A 183 -4.76 1.24 5.17
N GLU A 184 -3.89 0.75 4.29
CA GLU A 184 -2.69 0.01 4.69
C GLU A 184 -1.43 0.83 4.41
N LEU A 185 -1.18 1.22 3.16
CA LEU A 185 -0.06 2.09 2.80
C LEU A 185 -0.25 2.78 1.44
N SER A 186 0.52 3.84 1.24
CA SER A 186 0.67 4.58 -0.01
C SER A 186 2.12 5.01 -0.20
N ILE A 187 2.63 4.80 -1.40
CA ILE A 187 3.95 5.25 -1.87
C ILE A 187 3.67 6.25 -2.98
N GLU A 188 4.01 7.51 -2.75
CA GLU A 188 3.78 8.59 -3.70
C GLU A 188 5.12 9.12 -4.22
N ARG A 189 5.37 8.95 -5.52
CA ARG A 189 6.55 9.50 -6.17
C ARG A 189 6.38 11.00 -6.35
N VAL A 190 7.34 11.77 -5.86
CA VAL A 190 7.42 13.19 -6.23
C VAL A 190 8.11 13.32 -7.58
N THR A 191 7.32 13.72 -8.59
CA THR A 191 7.78 13.89 -9.97
C THR A 191 8.25 15.31 -10.22
N GLU A 192 7.50 16.29 -9.70
CA GLU A 192 7.83 17.71 -9.75
C GLU A 192 8.68 18.06 -8.52
N GLN A 193 9.99 17.84 -8.65
CA GLN A 193 10.92 17.95 -7.52
C GLN A 193 11.01 19.37 -6.92
N MET A 194 10.64 20.40 -7.69
CA MET A 194 10.52 21.79 -7.21
C MET A 194 9.48 21.96 -6.08
N ASP A 195 8.50 21.04 -5.98
CA ASP A 195 7.41 21.14 -5.00
C ASP A 195 7.67 20.36 -3.71
N ILE A 196 8.81 19.66 -3.58
CA ILE A 196 9.11 18.81 -2.41
C ILE A 196 8.98 19.58 -1.10
N GLY A 197 9.57 20.77 -1.04
CA GLY A 197 9.46 21.63 0.13
C GLY A 197 8.00 21.97 0.46
N GLN A 198 7.17 22.29 -0.54
CA GLN A 198 5.77 22.64 -0.32
C GLN A 198 4.98 21.45 0.19
N MET A 199 5.22 20.26 -0.37
CA MET A 199 4.58 19.03 0.09
C MET A 199 4.90 18.74 1.56
N ILE A 200 6.17 18.86 1.94
CA ILE A 200 6.61 18.66 3.34
C ILE A 200 6.01 19.72 4.27
N ILE A 201 6.02 21.00 3.86
CA ILE A 201 5.43 22.10 4.61
C ILE A 201 3.94 21.85 4.86
N LEU A 202 3.19 21.48 3.81
CA LEU A 202 1.77 21.19 3.91
C LEU A 202 1.50 20.07 4.91
N ASP A 203 2.22 18.95 4.81
CA ASP A 203 2.08 17.83 5.75
C ASP A 203 2.42 18.26 7.18
N LEU A 204 3.45 19.09 7.39
CA LEU A 204 3.79 19.63 8.71
C LEU A 204 2.66 20.50 9.28
N PHE A 205 2.18 21.48 8.50
CA PHE A 205 1.12 22.40 8.94
C PHE A 205 -0.15 21.67 9.37
N LEU A 206 -0.50 20.59 8.66
CA LEU A 206 -1.66 19.76 8.97
C LEU A 206 -1.51 18.95 10.27
N ASN A 207 -0.29 18.82 10.78
CA ASN A 207 0.05 18.02 11.96
C ASN A 207 0.47 18.83 13.19
N VAL A 208 0.74 20.13 13.01
CA VAL A 208 1.20 21.04 14.07
C VAL A 208 0.16 21.31 15.17
N SER A 209 -1.14 21.26 14.89
CA SER A 209 -2.15 21.85 15.80
C SER A 209 -3.17 20.90 16.41
N SER A 210 -3.37 19.69 15.87
CA SER A 210 -4.61 18.97 16.18
C SER A 210 -4.62 18.29 17.55
N TYR A 211 -3.49 17.73 18.04
CA TYR A 211 -3.45 16.96 19.30
C TYR A 211 -2.02 16.81 19.86
N ALA A 212 -1.42 17.87 20.41
CA ALA A 212 -0.04 17.82 20.94
C ALA A 212 0.16 16.70 21.98
N ASP A 213 -0.86 16.43 22.80
CA ASP A 213 -0.90 15.37 23.82
C ASP A 213 -0.97 13.94 23.24
N GLN A 214 -1.41 13.80 21.98
CA GLN A 214 -1.57 12.52 21.30
C GLN A 214 -0.60 12.34 20.13
N ARG A 215 0.38 13.24 19.94
CA ARG A 215 1.31 13.26 18.79
C ARG A 215 1.99 11.92 18.56
N TYR A 216 2.32 11.20 19.61
CA TYR A 216 3.05 9.92 19.52
C TYR A 216 2.15 8.69 19.66
N ALA A 217 0.83 8.88 19.82
CA ALA A 217 -0.16 7.82 19.98
C ALA A 217 0.26 6.77 21.02
N LEU A 218 0.80 7.18 22.18
CA LEU A 218 1.38 6.26 23.17
C LEU A 218 0.36 5.26 23.74
N ASP A 219 -0.91 5.63 23.72
CA ASP A 219 -2.09 4.86 24.08
C ASP A 219 -2.54 3.86 23.00
N VAL A 220 -2.08 4.03 21.75
CA VAL A 220 -2.36 3.09 20.66
C VAL A 220 -1.38 1.93 20.70
N ASP A 221 -1.93 0.74 20.71
CA ASP A 221 -1.20 -0.50 20.48
C ASP A 221 -0.97 -0.70 18.98
N GLU A 222 0.30 -0.74 18.57
CA GLU A 222 0.66 -0.98 17.18
C GLU A 222 0.53 -2.47 16.81
N GLY A 223 0.28 -3.33 17.80
CA GLY A 223 0.35 -4.77 17.68
C GLY A 223 1.77 -5.28 17.90
N GLU A 224 1.90 -6.60 17.94
CA GLU A 224 3.19 -7.25 18.03
C GLU A 224 3.82 -7.35 16.64
N PRO A 225 5.14 -7.05 16.51
CA PRO A 225 5.89 -7.38 15.32
C PRO A 225 5.67 -8.83 14.87
N PRO A 226 5.53 -9.10 13.57
CA PRO A 226 5.43 -10.47 13.09
C PRO A 226 6.64 -11.28 13.55
N GLY A 227 6.38 -12.48 14.08
CA GLY A 227 7.43 -13.41 14.44
C GLY A 227 8.30 -13.77 13.24
N GLN A 228 9.59 -14.07 13.47
CA GLN A 228 10.50 -14.48 12.40
C GLN A 228 10.14 -15.85 11.80
N ASP A 229 9.36 -16.66 12.52
CA ASP A 229 8.97 -18.00 12.09
C ASP A 229 7.74 -17.95 11.18
N MET A 230 7.94 -18.30 9.91
CA MET A 230 6.85 -18.49 8.96
C MET A 230 6.01 -19.72 9.34
N PRO A 231 4.68 -19.69 9.14
CA PRO A 231 3.82 -20.81 9.48
C PRO A 231 4.17 -22.06 8.67
N THR A 232 4.17 -23.22 9.32
CA THR A 232 4.42 -24.52 8.66
C THR A 232 3.28 -24.89 7.71
N GLU A 233 3.54 -25.81 6.78
CA GLU A 233 2.52 -26.34 5.87
C GLU A 233 1.29 -26.88 6.63
N GLU A 234 1.51 -27.64 7.70
CA GLU A 234 0.45 -28.23 8.53
C GLU A 234 -0.41 -27.14 9.17
N GLN A 235 0.20 -26.10 9.74
CA GLN A 235 -0.51 -24.98 10.32
C GLN A 235 -1.37 -24.23 9.30
N ILE A 236 -0.84 -24.01 8.08
CA ILE A 236 -1.59 -23.36 6.99
C ILE A 236 -2.77 -24.24 6.58
N ARG A 237 -2.55 -25.54 6.40
CA ARG A 237 -3.58 -26.50 6.01
C ARG A 237 -4.71 -26.56 7.04
N ASP A 238 -4.37 -26.63 8.32
CA ASP A 238 -5.33 -26.67 9.42
C ASP A 238 -6.14 -25.39 9.50
N GLN A 239 -5.49 -24.22 9.33
CA GLN A 239 -6.18 -22.93 9.29
C GLN A 239 -7.17 -22.83 8.12
N LEU A 240 -6.75 -23.18 6.89
CA LEU A 240 -7.65 -23.19 5.73
C LEU A 240 -8.83 -24.16 5.92
N GLY A 241 -8.57 -25.33 6.50
CA GLY A 241 -9.61 -26.30 6.84
C GLY A 241 -10.60 -25.76 7.87
N GLN A 242 -10.09 -25.09 8.90
CA GLN A 242 -10.92 -24.44 9.92
C GLN A 242 -11.81 -23.35 9.30
N GLU A 243 -11.25 -22.40 8.54
CA GLU A 243 -12.01 -21.34 7.86
C GLU A 243 -13.12 -21.90 6.96
N THR A 244 -12.80 -22.95 6.19
CA THR A 244 -13.77 -23.63 5.33
C THR A 244 -14.92 -24.24 6.13
N SER A 245 -14.60 -24.94 7.23
CA SER A 245 -15.57 -25.63 8.06
C SER A 245 -16.47 -24.68 8.86
N VAL A 246 -15.90 -23.61 9.42
CA VAL A 246 -16.61 -22.63 10.26
C VAL A 246 -17.52 -21.76 9.41
N GLY A 247 -17.03 -21.29 8.25
CA GLY A 247 -17.83 -20.48 7.33
C GLY A 247 -18.83 -21.27 6.48
N GLY A 248 -18.74 -22.61 6.46
CA GLY A 248 -19.60 -23.45 5.61
C GLY A 248 -19.37 -23.23 4.12
N PHE A 249 -18.19 -22.75 3.73
CA PHE A 249 -17.88 -22.39 2.35
C PHE A 249 -17.68 -23.64 1.49
N SER A 250 -18.49 -23.75 0.44
CA SER A 250 -18.34 -24.83 -0.54
C SER A 250 -18.67 -24.32 -1.94
N LEU A 251 -17.89 -24.77 -2.92
CA LEU A 251 -18.18 -24.47 -4.32
C LEU A 251 -19.23 -25.45 -4.84
N GLY A 252 -20.25 -24.91 -5.50
CA GLY A 252 -21.25 -25.72 -6.19
C GLY A 252 -20.67 -26.45 -7.41
N PRO A 253 -21.39 -27.46 -7.94
CA PRO A 253 -20.92 -28.29 -9.06
C PRO A 253 -20.77 -27.52 -10.38
N ALA A 254 -21.30 -26.30 -10.48
CA ALA A 254 -21.14 -25.42 -11.65
C ALA A 254 -19.70 -24.88 -11.79
N PHE A 255 -18.90 -24.95 -10.72
CA PHE A 255 -17.53 -24.46 -10.74
C PHE A 255 -16.55 -25.50 -11.27
N GLN A 256 -15.72 -25.06 -12.19
CA GLN A 256 -14.58 -25.78 -12.70
C GLN A 256 -13.33 -25.23 -12.02
N VAL A 257 -12.45 -26.15 -11.63
CA VAL A 257 -11.12 -25.83 -11.11
C VAL A 257 -10.11 -26.48 -12.03
N SER A 258 -9.30 -25.68 -12.70
CA SER A 258 -8.23 -26.13 -13.57
C SER A 258 -6.87 -25.70 -13.02
N ARG A 259 -5.84 -26.45 -13.40
CA ARG A 259 -4.46 -26.19 -13.05
C ARG A 259 -3.64 -26.13 -14.34
N GLU A 260 -3.02 -24.99 -14.60
CA GLU A 260 -2.21 -24.77 -15.79
C GLU A 260 -0.91 -24.11 -15.37
N ALA A 261 0.21 -24.84 -15.55
CA ALA A 261 1.52 -24.44 -15.02
C ALA A 261 1.42 -24.06 -13.53
N ASP A 262 1.77 -22.81 -13.20
CA ASP A 262 1.79 -22.27 -11.84
C ASP A 262 0.48 -21.55 -11.46
N ILE A 263 -0.58 -21.67 -12.27
CA ILE A 263 -1.84 -20.95 -12.10
C ILE A 263 -2.97 -21.93 -11.77
N VAL A 264 -3.70 -21.66 -10.70
CA VAL A 264 -4.98 -22.31 -10.41
C VAL A 264 -6.11 -21.40 -10.88
N THR A 265 -6.96 -21.88 -11.77
CA THR A 265 -8.13 -21.12 -12.24
C THR A 265 -9.40 -21.70 -11.63
N VAL A 266 -10.23 -20.85 -11.05
CA VAL A 266 -11.57 -21.22 -10.55
C VAL A 266 -12.61 -20.41 -11.32
N THR A 267 -13.55 -21.09 -11.97
CA THR A 267 -14.56 -20.41 -12.78
C THR A 267 -15.89 -21.16 -12.88
N ASN A 268 -17.00 -20.41 -12.94
CA ASN A 268 -18.32 -20.93 -13.33
C ASN A 268 -18.75 -20.38 -14.71
N THR A 269 -17.83 -19.77 -15.44
CA THR A 269 -18.10 -19.21 -16.78
C THR A 269 -18.11 -20.34 -17.81
N PRO A 270 -19.15 -20.45 -18.64
CA PRO A 270 -19.17 -21.42 -19.73
C PRO A 270 -18.04 -21.18 -20.73
N GLU A 271 -17.51 -22.25 -21.32
CA GLU A 271 -16.47 -22.18 -22.34
C GLU A 271 -16.89 -21.27 -23.51
N GLY A 272 -15.97 -20.40 -23.96
CA GLY A 272 -16.23 -19.42 -25.02
C GLY A 272 -17.12 -18.23 -24.61
N LYS A 273 -17.44 -18.08 -23.32
CA LYS A 273 -18.11 -16.90 -22.76
C LYS A 273 -17.16 -16.02 -21.97
N THR A 274 -17.47 -14.74 -21.92
CA THR A 274 -16.78 -13.77 -21.07
C THR A 274 -17.43 -13.73 -19.71
N SER A 275 -16.62 -13.80 -18.66
CA SER A 275 -17.09 -13.74 -17.26
C SER A 275 -17.47 -12.32 -16.88
N ASP A 276 -18.51 -12.19 -16.05
CA ASP A 276 -18.89 -10.91 -15.46
C ASP A 276 -17.75 -10.36 -14.61
N ILE A 277 -17.06 -11.20 -13.84
CA ILE A 277 -16.00 -10.81 -12.91
C ILE A 277 -14.69 -11.56 -13.25
N GLN A 278 -13.58 -10.83 -13.40
CA GLN A 278 -12.27 -11.41 -13.72
C GLN A 278 -11.15 -10.74 -12.93
N TYR A 279 -10.40 -11.50 -12.12
CA TYR A 279 -9.27 -10.99 -11.36
C TYR A 279 -8.14 -12.00 -11.22
N VAL A 280 -6.93 -11.48 -11.03
CA VAL A 280 -5.78 -12.24 -10.53
C VAL A 280 -5.72 -12.07 -9.01
N VAL A 281 -5.42 -13.17 -8.31
CA VAL A 281 -5.33 -13.24 -6.86
C VAL A 281 -3.97 -13.83 -6.48
N HIS A 282 -3.16 -13.06 -5.78
CA HIS A 282 -1.86 -13.49 -5.27
C HIS A 282 -1.98 -14.04 -3.86
N THR A 283 -1.35 -15.17 -3.60
CA THR A 283 -1.39 -15.88 -2.31
C THR A 283 -0.04 -15.77 -1.60
N SER A 284 0.29 -14.57 -1.13
CA SER A 284 1.63 -14.22 -0.63
C SER A 284 2.08 -15.08 0.55
N PHE A 285 1.16 -15.51 1.42
CA PHE A 285 1.46 -16.38 2.56
C PHE A 285 1.91 -17.79 2.18
N LEU A 286 1.78 -18.19 0.91
CA LEU A 286 2.26 -19.48 0.40
C LEU A 286 3.67 -19.38 -0.21
N SER A 287 4.24 -18.19 -0.32
CA SER A 287 5.51 -17.95 -1.05
C SER A 287 6.69 -18.76 -0.50
N HIS A 288 6.83 -18.90 0.82
CA HIS A 288 7.93 -19.65 1.45
C HIS A 288 7.83 -21.17 1.26
N ILE A 289 6.66 -21.67 0.86
CA ILE A 289 6.43 -23.08 0.52
C ILE A 289 6.08 -23.29 -0.96
N ARG A 290 6.28 -22.28 -1.81
CA ARG A 290 5.92 -22.31 -3.25
C ARG A 290 6.41 -23.60 -3.93
N ASP A 291 7.69 -23.92 -3.76
CA ASP A 291 8.36 -25.01 -4.47
C ASP A 291 8.13 -26.41 -3.86
N THR A 292 7.39 -26.50 -2.75
CA THR A 292 7.12 -27.75 -2.04
C THR A 292 5.63 -28.07 -2.02
N ALA A 293 4.90 -27.53 -1.04
CA ALA A 293 3.49 -27.81 -0.83
C ALA A 293 2.55 -26.70 -1.35
N GLY A 294 3.11 -25.56 -1.77
CA GLY A 294 2.39 -24.35 -2.15
C GLY A 294 1.26 -24.61 -3.13
N PHE A 295 1.50 -25.35 -4.21
CA PHE A 295 0.47 -25.64 -5.21
C PHE A 295 -0.71 -26.48 -4.69
N SER A 296 -0.47 -27.38 -3.75
CA SER A 296 -1.56 -28.18 -3.15
C SER A 296 -2.48 -27.31 -2.29
N LEU A 297 -1.88 -26.36 -1.56
CA LEU A 297 -2.61 -25.42 -0.72
C LEU A 297 -3.23 -24.29 -1.54
N LEU A 298 -2.63 -23.91 -2.67
CA LEU A 298 -3.15 -22.89 -3.59
C LEU A 298 -4.55 -23.24 -4.07
N GLU A 299 -4.81 -24.50 -4.45
CA GLU A 299 -6.17 -24.90 -4.83
C GLU A 299 -7.15 -24.81 -3.65
N SER A 300 -6.74 -25.21 -2.46
CA SER A 300 -7.60 -25.14 -1.26
C SER A 300 -7.95 -23.69 -0.93
N THR A 301 -6.94 -22.81 -0.98
CA THR A 301 -7.09 -21.35 -0.85
C THR A 301 -8.00 -20.78 -1.94
N ALA A 302 -7.80 -21.18 -3.20
CA ALA A 302 -8.58 -20.70 -4.33
C ALA A 302 -10.07 -21.04 -4.20
N ARG A 303 -10.36 -22.28 -3.78
CA ARG A 303 -11.72 -22.75 -3.50
C ARG A 303 -12.36 -21.97 -2.36
N LEU A 304 -11.65 -21.81 -1.25
CA LEU A 304 -12.13 -21.07 -0.07
C LEU A 304 -12.43 -19.60 -0.43
N PHE A 305 -11.46 -18.89 -1.03
CA PHE A 305 -11.63 -17.50 -1.41
C PHE A 305 -12.81 -17.33 -2.37
N THR A 306 -12.88 -18.16 -3.41
CA THR A 306 -13.97 -18.06 -4.40
C THR A 306 -15.34 -18.32 -3.76
N ALA A 307 -15.44 -19.34 -2.90
CA ALA A 307 -16.69 -19.65 -2.20
C ALA A 307 -17.11 -18.51 -1.25
N SER A 308 -16.15 -17.91 -0.55
CA SER A 308 -16.39 -16.78 0.35
C SER A 308 -16.80 -15.49 -0.38
N VAL A 309 -16.25 -15.22 -1.57
CA VAL A 309 -16.71 -14.09 -2.39
C VAL A 309 -18.11 -14.36 -2.95
N LEU A 310 -18.35 -15.58 -3.43
CA LEU A 310 -19.63 -15.95 -4.06
C LEU A 310 -20.82 -15.87 -3.09
N SER A 311 -20.62 -16.14 -1.79
CA SER A 311 -21.70 -16.04 -0.80
C SER A 311 -22.27 -14.63 -0.66
N HIS A 312 -21.57 -13.61 -1.18
CA HIS A 312 -21.96 -12.21 -1.13
C HIS A 312 -22.26 -11.62 -2.53
N LEU A 313 -22.14 -12.40 -3.60
CA LEU A 313 -22.45 -11.96 -4.96
C LEU A 313 -23.87 -12.38 -5.39
N PRO A 314 -24.52 -11.62 -6.29
CA PRO A 314 -25.77 -12.05 -6.89
C PRO A 314 -25.63 -13.40 -7.62
N ALA A 315 -26.60 -14.29 -7.46
CA ALA A 315 -26.54 -15.68 -7.94
C ALA A 315 -26.41 -15.83 -9.47
N ASN A 316 -26.63 -14.77 -10.24
CA ASN A 316 -26.53 -14.76 -11.71
C ASN A 316 -25.16 -14.33 -12.24
N LYS A 317 -24.21 -13.97 -11.37
CA LYS A 317 -22.88 -13.51 -11.79
C LYS A 317 -21.93 -14.68 -12.07
N THR A 318 -21.25 -14.59 -13.20
CA THR A 318 -20.15 -15.48 -13.58
C THR A 318 -18.82 -14.88 -13.18
N LEU A 319 -17.90 -15.69 -12.66
CA LEU A 319 -16.54 -15.27 -12.36
C LEU A 319 -15.47 -16.21 -12.86
N THR A 320 -14.30 -15.63 -13.13
CA THR A 320 -13.05 -16.35 -13.39
C THR A 320 -11.96 -15.70 -12.53
N LEU A 321 -11.48 -16.45 -11.54
CA LEU A 321 -10.36 -16.03 -10.70
C LEU A 321 -9.14 -16.89 -11.01
N LYS A 322 -7.99 -16.24 -11.20
CA LYS A 322 -6.71 -16.88 -11.42
C LYS A 322 -5.81 -16.65 -10.22
N PHE A 323 -5.36 -17.74 -9.59
CA PHE A 323 -4.57 -17.71 -8.37
C PHE A 323 -3.12 -18.03 -8.67
N PHE A 324 -2.22 -17.28 -8.03
CA PHE A 324 -0.78 -17.42 -8.22
C PHE A 324 -0.03 -17.24 -6.88
N ILE A 325 1.15 -17.85 -6.77
CA ILE A 325 2.04 -17.70 -5.60
C ILE A 325 3.23 -16.81 -6.01
N PRO A 326 3.36 -15.60 -5.46
CA PRO A 326 4.51 -14.75 -5.74
C PRO A 326 5.81 -15.38 -5.22
N LYS A 327 6.95 -14.93 -5.75
CA LYS A 327 8.29 -15.46 -5.38
C LYS A 327 8.72 -15.15 -3.94
N SER A 328 8.06 -14.18 -3.31
CA SER A 328 8.31 -13.73 -1.95
C SER A 328 6.99 -13.24 -1.34
N ASN A 329 6.92 -13.21 0.00
CA ASN A 329 5.81 -12.63 0.75
C ASN A 329 5.88 -11.09 0.81
N SER A 330 6.96 -10.48 0.31
CA SER A 330 7.11 -9.02 0.23
C SER A 330 6.11 -8.38 -0.74
N TRP A 331 5.61 -7.20 -0.40
CA TRP A 331 4.79 -6.36 -1.28
C TRP A 331 5.49 -6.01 -2.60
N SER A 332 6.82 -5.86 -2.59
CA SER A 332 7.59 -5.61 -3.82
C SER A 332 7.57 -6.78 -4.81
N ALA A 333 7.18 -7.98 -4.39
CA ALA A 333 7.06 -9.14 -5.28
C ALA A 333 5.73 -9.17 -6.06
N ILE A 334 4.72 -8.38 -5.67
CA ILE A 334 3.37 -8.44 -6.24
C ILE A 334 3.32 -7.89 -7.67
N GLY A 335 3.90 -6.71 -7.91
CA GLY A 335 3.96 -6.11 -9.24
C GLY A 335 4.63 -7.04 -10.27
N PRO A 336 5.86 -7.53 -10.01
CA PRO A 336 6.52 -8.50 -10.88
C PRO A 336 5.73 -9.80 -11.07
N ALA A 337 5.11 -10.33 -10.01
CA ALA A 337 4.27 -11.53 -10.11
C ALA A 337 3.03 -11.30 -10.97
N GLN A 338 2.42 -10.12 -10.90
CA GLN A 338 1.31 -9.76 -11.76
C GLN A 338 1.72 -9.73 -13.24
N ASN A 339 2.86 -9.13 -13.56
CA ASN A 339 3.39 -9.09 -14.91
C ASN A 339 3.70 -10.50 -15.44
N GLU A 340 4.33 -11.35 -14.63
CA GLU A 340 4.63 -12.75 -14.97
C GLU A 340 3.36 -13.53 -15.34
N VAL A 341 2.27 -13.35 -14.58
CA VAL A 341 0.97 -13.98 -14.87
C VAL A 341 0.40 -13.43 -16.17
N LEU A 342 0.32 -12.10 -16.34
CA LEU A 342 -0.28 -11.49 -17.53
C LEU A 342 0.49 -11.82 -18.83
N GLU A 343 1.82 -11.87 -18.77
CA GLU A 343 2.67 -12.31 -19.89
C GLU A 343 2.41 -13.77 -20.24
N SER A 344 2.33 -14.65 -19.24
CA SER A 344 2.02 -16.07 -19.45
C SER A 344 0.66 -16.27 -20.12
N LEU A 345 -0.34 -15.46 -19.72
CA LEU A 345 -1.66 -15.48 -20.34
C LEU A 345 -1.66 -14.91 -21.77
N SER A 346 -0.78 -13.96 -22.06
CA SER A 346 -0.66 -13.34 -23.39
C SER A 346 -0.10 -14.34 -24.40
N GLN A 347 0.90 -15.12 -23.99
CA GLN A 347 1.51 -16.13 -24.85
C GLN A 347 0.55 -17.28 -25.19
N GLN A 348 -0.45 -17.55 -24.35
CA GLN A 348 -1.48 -18.56 -24.61
C GLN A 348 -2.52 -18.09 -25.65
N ASN A 349 -2.80 -16.79 -25.74
CA ASN A 349 -3.83 -16.21 -26.60
C ASN A 349 -3.20 -15.48 -27.80
N GLN A 350 -2.65 -16.24 -28.76
CA GLN A 350 -1.91 -15.70 -29.93
C GLN A 350 -2.76 -14.91 -30.96
N GLU A 351 -4.08 -14.73 -30.77
CA GLU A 351 -4.99 -14.21 -31.80
C GLU A 351 -5.61 -12.83 -31.54
N SER A 352 -5.40 -12.18 -30.38
CA SER A 352 -5.99 -10.86 -30.09
C SER A 352 -4.95 -9.81 -29.68
N LEU A 353 -5.02 -8.61 -30.26
CA LEU A 353 -4.27 -7.41 -29.84
C LEU A 353 -4.74 -6.83 -28.49
N GLU A 354 -5.83 -7.36 -27.92
CA GLU A 354 -6.34 -6.97 -26.61
C GLU A 354 -5.70 -7.79 -25.48
N SER A 355 -5.63 -7.21 -24.28
CA SER A 355 -5.15 -7.91 -23.08
C SER A 355 -5.80 -9.30 -22.96
N PRO A 356 -5.02 -10.38 -22.86
CA PRO A 356 -5.51 -11.77 -22.90
C PRO A 356 -6.43 -12.11 -21.73
N PHE A 357 -6.42 -11.31 -20.66
CA PHE A 357 -7.21 -11.49 -19.46
C PHE A 357 -7.55 -10.11 -18.88
N PRO A 358 -8.62 -9.47 -19.36
CA PRO A 358 -8.99 -8.14 -18.92
C PRO A 358 -9.49 -8.23 -17.46
N ILE A 359 -8.82 -7.50 -16.57
CA ILE A 359 -9.14 -7.47 -15.13
C ILE A 359 -10.31 -6.52 -14.88
N GLY A 360 -11.21 -6.88 -13.96
CA GLY A 360 -12.34 -6.05 -13.54
C GLY A 360 -13.71 -6.74 -13.68
N ALA A 361 -14.77 -6.00 -13.39
CA ALA A 361 -16.17 -6.41 -13.53
C ALA A 361 -16.82 -5.81 -14.78
N LEU A 362 -17.73 -6.53 -15.43
CA LEU A 362 -18.51 -6.05 -16.59
C LEU A 362 -19.69 -5.20 -16.13
N HIS A 363 -19.75 -3.97 -16.66
CA HIS A 363 -20.85 -3.04 -16.47
C HIS A 363 -21.39 -2.56 -17.81
N ASN A 364 -22.70 -2.38 -17.87
CA ASN A 364 -23.34 -1.69 -18.98
C ASN A 364 -23.27 -0.20 -18.69
N ILE A 365 -22.36 0.50 -19.36
CA ILE A 365 -22.17 1.95 -19.19
C ILE A 365 -22.81 2.65 -20.38
N LEU A 366 -23.49 3.77 -20.11
CA LEU A 366 -23.92 4.69 -21.16
C LEU A 366 -22.65 5.32 -21.75
N SER A 367 -22.31 4.92 -22.97
CA SER A 367 -21.40 5.73 -23.79
C SER A 367 -22.13 7.03 -24.16
N GLU A 368 -21.41 8.13 -24.38
CA GLU A 368 -21.89 9.50 -24.61
C GLU A 368 -23.32 9.64 -25.17
N GLU A 369 -24.05 10.67 -24.72
CA GLU A 369 -25.46 10.96 -25.07
C GLU A 369 -25.77 10.56 -26.53
N ASP A 370 -26.59 9.52 -26.71
CA ASP A 370 -27.05 8.87 -27.96
C ASP A 370 -26.39 7.55 -28.42
N GLN A 371 -25.51 6.92 -27.65
CA GLN A 371 -25.04 5.55 -27.96
C GLN A 371 -25.72 4.43 -27.14
N PRO A 372 -25.89 3.21 -27.70
CA PRO A 372 -26.42 2.06 -26.95
C PRO A 372 -25.48 1.68 -25.79
N LEU A 373 -26.05 1.12 -24.73
CA LEU A 373 -25.30 0.57 -23.58
C LEU A 373 -24.22 -0.38 -24.10
N ALA A 374 -22.96 -0.03 -23.83
CA ALA A 374 -21.82 -0.88 -24.14
C ALA A 374 -21.36 -1.58 -22.86
N ALA A 375 -21.19 -2.91 -22.92
CA ALA A 375 -20.57 -3.66 -21.84
C ALA A 375 -19.08 -3.30 -21.80
N LYS A 376 -18.65 -2.61 -20.75
CA LYS A 376 -17.25 -2.25 -20.49
C LYS A 376 -16.77 -2.93 -19.22
N ARG A 377 -15.51 -3.36 -19.22
CA ARG A 377 -14.86 -3.87 -18.02
C ARG A 377 -14.30 -2.72 -17.20
N VAL A 378 -14.58 -2.73 -15.91
CA VAL A 378 -14.19 -1.69 -14.97
C VAL A 378 -13.45 -2.33 -13.80
N THR A 379 -12.27 -1.80 -13.51
CA THR A 379 -11.43 -2.23 -12.40
C THR A 379 -11.66 -1.34 -11.18
N PRO A 380 -11.63 -1.79 -9.92
CA PRO A 380 -11.92 -0.91 -8.79
C PRO A 380 -10.80 0.13 -8.48
N HIS A 381 -10.78 1.30 -9.15
CA HIS A 381 -9.79 2.37 -8.95
C HIS A 381 -10.11 3.34 -7.79
N GLY A 382 -11.37 3.73 -7.58
CA GLY A 382 -11.77 4.70 -6.54
C GLY A 382 -13.00 4.26 -5.72
N PRO A 383 -13.40 4.97 -4.65
CA PRO A 383 -14.60 4.64 -3.88
C PRO A 383 -15.84 4.60 -4.78
N GLU A 384 -16.77 3.71 -4.42
CA GLU A 384 -17.91 3.20 -5.22
C GLU A 384 -18.79 4.30 -5.87
N LYS A 385 -18.71 5.54 -5.42
CA LYS A 385 -19.58 6.68 -5.79
C LYS A 385 -19.23 7.36 -7.13
N TYR A 386 -18.17 6.98 -7.83
CA TYR A 386 -17.67 7.73 -9.00
C TYR A 386 -17.71 7.01 -10.35
N LEU A 387 -18.49 5.94 -10.50
CA LEU A 387 -18.62 5.18 -11.76
C LEU A 387 -18.92 6.03 -13.01
N TYR A 388 -19.48 7.24 -12.85
CA TYR A 388 -19.88 8.13 -13.94
C TYR A 388 -18.76 8.99 -14.55
N ASN A 389 -17.61 9.15 -13.88
CA ASN A 389 -16.55 10.09 -14.32
C ASN A 389 -15.25 9.40 -14.77
N TRP A 390 -15.29 8.10 -15.03
CA TRP A 390 -14.07 7.35 -15.34
C TRP A 390 -13.69 7.54 -16.80
N LEU A 391 -12.84 8.56 -16.99
CA LEU A 391 -12.05 8.74 -18.19
C LEU A 391 -11.17 7.49 -18.42
N PRO A 392 -10.98 7.04 -19.67
CA PRO A 392 -10.14 5.88 -20.02
C PRO A 392 -8.62 6.14 -19.88
N TYR A 393 -8.21 7.14 -19.10
CA TYR A 393 -6.84 7.67 -19.05
C TYR A 393 -5.97 7.10 -17.91
N GLU A 394 -6.47 6.15 -17.12
CA GLU A 394 -5.70 5.56 -16.03
C GLU A 394 -5.23 4.15 -16.42
N SER A 395 -4.02 4.05 -16.98
CA SER A 395 -3.32 2.77 -17.04
C SER A 395 -2.84 2.42 -15.62
N GLY A 396 -3.17 1.25 -15.12
CA GLY A 396 -2.76 0.85 -13.79
C GLY A 396 -2.93 -0.63 -13.54
N THR A 397 -2.21 -1.15 -12.55
CA THR A 397 -2.34 -2.53 -12.12
C THR A 397 -3.28 -2.60 -10.93
N PHE A 398 -4.28 -3.48 -10.99
CA PHE A 398 -5.11 -3.86 -9.85
C PHE A 398 -5.02 -5.37 -9.66
N THR A 399 -4.74 -5.80 -8.43
CA THR A 399 -4.74 -7.22 -8.09
C THR A 399 -5.12 -7.44 -6.63
N VAL A 400 -5.64 -8.63 -6.34
CA VAL A 400 -6.01 -9.03 -4.99
C VAL A 400 -4.85 -9.78 -4.36
N VAL A 401 -4.56 -9.52 -3.10
CA VAL A 401 -3.49 -10.20 -2.36
C VAL A 401 -4.06 -10.80 -1.07
N LEU A 402 -3.80 -12.09 -0.86
CA LEU A 402 -4.10 -12.80 0.38
C LEU A 402 -2.82 -12.88 1.21
N ASP A 403 -2.80 -12.24 2.37
CA ASP A 403 -1.59 -12.07 3.18
C ASP A 403 -1.37 -13.16 4.24
N ARG A 404 -2.41 -13.94 4.57
CA ARG A 404 -2.41 -15.02 5.57
C ARG A 404 -3.45 -16.08 5.25
N ALA A 405 -3.35 -17.26 5.87
CA ALA A 405 -4.32 -18.34 5.66
C ALA A 405 -5.72 -18.05 6.26
N LYS A 406 -5.78 -17.29 7.36
CA LYS A 406 -7.02 -16.83 8.00
C LYS A 406 -7.63 -15.57 7.34
N PHE A 407 -7.46 -15.41 6.04
CA PHE A 407 -7.84 -14.17 5.35
C PHE A 407 -9.34 -13.85 5.42
N VAL A 408 -10.20 -14.85 5.69
CA VAL A 408 -11.65 -14.66 5.83
C VAL A 408 -12.02 -14.09 7.21
N SER A 409 -11.42 -14.59 8.29
CA SER A 409 -11.77 -14.19 9.66
C SER A 409 -10.93 -13.03 10.22
N GLU A 410 -9.73 -12.78 9.68
CA GLU A 410 -8.77 -11.77 10.19
C GLU A 410 -8.48 -10.65 9.17
N ASN A 411 -9.42 -10.33 8.27
CA ASN A 411 -9.28 -9.24 7.28
C ASN A 411 -7.99 -9.31 6.45
N GLY A 412 -7.61 -10.51 6.01
CA GLY A 412 -6.35 -10.78 5.31
C GLY A 412 -6.41 -10.61 3.79
N VAL A 413 -7.37 -9.83 3.29
CA VAL A 413 -7.55 -9.56 1.85
C VAL A 413 -7.17 -8.12 1.57
N TYR A 414 -6.25 -7.92 0.64
CA TYR A 414 -5.73 -6.61 0.25
C TYR A 414 -5.95 -6.35 -1.24
N PHE A 415 -6.11 -5.09 -1.58
CA PHE A 415 -6.15 -4.60 -2.95
C PHE A 415 -4.87 -3.82 -3.21
N TYR A 416 -4.04 -4.36 -4.10
CA TYR A 416 -2.81 -3.73 -4.58
C TYR A 416 -3.14 -2.93 -5.85
N LYS A 417 -2.88 -1.62 -5.81
CA LYS A 417 -3.13 -0.68 -6.90
C LYS A 417 -1.82 0.02 -7.26
N ASN A 418 -1.38 -0.09 -8.50
CA ASN A 418 -0.31 0.76 -9.03
C ASN A 418 -0.91 1.70 -10.07
N HIS A 419 -0.81 3.00 -9.85
CA HIS A 419 -1.28 4.03 -10.78
C HIS A 419 -0.14 4.44 -11.69
N CYS A 420 -0.37 4.34 -12.99
CA CYS A 420 0.53 4.82 -14.02
C CYS A 420 -0.22 5.89 -14.83
N SER A 421 -0.01 7.17 -14.50
CA SER A 421 -0.46 8.25 -15.36
C SER A 421 0.41 8.25 -16.62
N LYS A 422 -0.22 8.07 -17.79
CA LYS A 422 0.44 8.33 -19.08
C LYS A 422 0.00 9.69 -19.57
N VAL A 423 0.94 10.62 -19.72
CA VAL A 423 0.73 11.81 -20.55
C VAL A 423 1.52 11.54 -21.83
N ASN A 424 0.83 11.01 -22.84
CA ASN A 424 1.35 10.51 -24.13
C ASN A 424 1.88 9.07 -24.13
N ASP A 425 1.89 8.46 -25.32
CA ASP A 425 2.14 7.03 -25.60
C ASP A 425 3.50 6.49 -25.11
N SER A 426 4.38 7.32 -24.55
CA SER A 426 5.78 6.98 -24.28
C SER A 426 6.24 7.16 -22.83
N GLU A 427 5.51 7.87 -21.97
CA GLU A 427 6.01 8.22 -20.62
C GLU A 427 5.04 7.82 -19.51
N VAL A 428 5.53 6.94 -18.63
CA VAL A 428 4.90 6.62 -17.33
C VAL A 428 5.37 7.69 -16.35
N LEU A 429 4.48 8.62 -16.01
CA LEU A 429 4.83 9.77 -15.16
C LEU A 429 4.84 9.45 -13.68
N SER A 430 4.23 8.35 -13.23
CA SER A 430 4.12 8.04 -11.80
C SER A 430 4.01 6.53 -11.61
N ASP A 431 4.73 6.00 -10.61
CA ASP A 431 4.62 4.62 -10.09
C ASP A 431 4.01 4.65 -8.68
N ASN A 432 2.92 5.42 -8.52
CA ASN A 432 2.26 5.54 -7.22
C ASN A 432 1.59 4.22 -6.84
N THR A 433 2.01 3.66 -5.71
CA THR A 433 1.44 2.40 -5.22
C THR A 433 0.54 2.65 -4.02
N ASN A 434 -0.69 2.16 -4.10
CA ASN A 434 -1.68 2.22 -3.03
C ASN A 434 -2.10 0.81 -2.64
N ILE A 435 -2.05 0.51 -1.34
CA ILE A 435 -2.54 -0.75 -0.78
C ILE A 435 -3.61 -0.43 0.25
N VAL A 436 -4.76 -1.07 0.06
CA VAL A 436 -5.90 -0.98 0.97
C VAL A 436 -6.36 -2.38 1.35
N ARG A 437 -6.94 -2.52 2.53
CA ARG A 437 -7.37 -3.78 3.13
C ARG A 437 -8.89 -3.89 3.09
N GLY A 438 -9.42 -5.02 2.65
CA GLY A 438 -10.85 -5.30 2.76
C GLY A 438 -11.24 -5.49 4.23
N VAL A 439 -12.34 -4.85 4.65
CA VAL A 439 -12.79 -4.87 6.06
C VAL A 439 -13.58 -6.11 6.44
N ASP A 440 -14.11 -6.83 5.44
CA ASP A 440 -14.73 -8.15 5.54
C ASP A 440 -14.93 -8.73 4.13
N MET A 441 -15.37 -10.00 4.02
CA MET A 441 -15.60 -10.65 2.73
C MET A 441 -16.80 -10.10 1.94
N SER A 442 -17.78 -9.48 2.60
CA SER A 442 -18.90 -8.81 1.94
C SER A 442 -18.42 -7.57 1.21
N ALA A 443 -17.65 -6.72 1.88
CA ALA A 443 -16.98 -5.56 1.33
C ALA A 443 -16.02 -5.95 0.19
N VAL A 444 -15.25 -7.03 0.36
CA VAL A 444 -14.40 -7.57 -0.72
C VAL A 444 -15.23 -7.97 -1.93
N ALA A 445 -16.31 -8.72 -1.74
CA ALA A 445 -17.18 -9.15 -2.84
C ALA A 445 -17.85 -7.96 -3.55
N ARG A 446 -18.36 -6.97 -2.80
CA ARG A 446 -18.92 -5.72 -3.35
C ARG A 446 -17.87 -4.99 -4.19
N ARG A 447 -16.65 -4.87 -3.67
CA ARG A 447 -15.53 -4.22 -4.37
C ARG A 447 -15.19 -4.92 -5.68
N LEU A 448 -15.05 -6.24 -5.65
CA LEU A 448 -14.71 -7.03 -6.85
C LEU A 448 -15.85 -7.06 -7.86
N GLY A 449 -17.09 -7.20 -7.40
CA GLY A 449 -18.26 -7.18 -8.27
C GLY A 449 -18.66 -5.79 -8.76
N MET A 450 -18.04 -4.73 -8.21
CA MET A 450 -18.41 -3.33 -8.44
C MET A 450 -19.92 -3.10 -8.27
N VAL A 451 -20.52 -3.87 -7.35
CA VAL A 451 -21.96 -3.87 -7.09
C VAL A 451 -22.22 -2.66 -6.21
N VAL A 452 -22.88 -1.64 -6.75
CA VAL A 452 -23.46 -0.56 -5.96
C VAL A 452 -24.36 -1.22 -4.92
N LEU A 453 -24.23 -0.81 -3.67
CA LEU A 453 -25.23 -1.11 -2.64
C LEU A 453 -26.57 -0.58 -3.14
N ASP A 454 -27.31 -1.42 -3.85
CA ASP A 454 -28.74 -1.26 -4.01
C ASP A 454 -29.33 -1.49 -2.61
N GLU A 455 -29.39 -0.43 -1.81
CA GLU A 455 -30.36 -0.31 -0.72
C GLU A 455 -31.71 0.19 -1.25
#